data_AF-A0AA51DI02-F1
#
_entry.id   AF-A0AA51DI02-F1
#
_cell.length_a   1.000
_cell.length_b   1.000
_cell.length_c   1.000
_cell.angle_alpha   90.00
_cell.angle_beta   90.00
_cell.angle_gamma   90.00
#
_symmetry.space_group_name_H-M   'P 1'
#
loop_
_entity.id
_entity.type
_entity.pdbx_description
1 polymer ?
#
loop_
_entity_poly.entity_id
_entity_poly.type
_entity_poly.pdbx_seq_one_letter_code
_entity_poly.pdbx_strand_id
1 'polypeptide(L)' 'MSKEELLLKKIEEVRSLMNQLVSEKSELIDPELVKLSQRLDILLNEYNSFIRKDNKKL' A
#
# COMPACT_ATOMS: atom_id res chain seq x y z
N MET A 1 -17.42 2.80 7.88
CA MET A 1 -16.02 2.66 7.47
C MET A 1 -15.40 4.04 7.35
N SER A 2 -14.40 4.34 8.15
CA SER A 2 -13.64 5.59 8.13
C SER A 2 -12.70 5.65 6.92
N LYS A 3 -12.19 6.86 6.62
CA LYS A 3 -11.17 7.04 5.59
C LYS A 3 -9.88 6.27 5.93
N GLU A 4 -9.55 6.20 7.21
CA GLU A 4 -8.40 5.45 7.72
C GLU A 4 -8.54 3.95 7.47
N GLU A 5 -9.70 3.37 7.85
CA GLU A 5 -10.00 1.96 7.65
C GLU A 5 -9.95 1.58 6.15
N LEU A 6 -10.43 2.47 5.28
CA LEU A 6 -10.37 2.27 3.83
C LEU A 6 -8.93 2.29 3.29
N LEU A 7 -8.07 3.17 3.81
CA LEU A 7 -6.66 3.22 3.44
C LEU A 7 -5.92 1.96 3.89
N LEU A 8 -6.12 1.54 5.14
CA LEU A 8 -5.53 0.32 5.69
C LEU A 8 -5.97 -0.93 4.90
N LYS A 9 -7.26 -1.02 4.55
CA LYS A 9 -7.77 -2.11 3.72
C LYS A 9 -7.07 -2.18 2.36
N LYS A 10 -6.93 -1.03 1.68
CA LYS A 10 -6.26 -0.95 0.37
C LYS A 10 -4.77 -1.29 0.46
N ILE A 11 -4.09 -0.87 1.53
CA ILE A 11 -2.69 -1.21 1.78
C ILE A 11 -2.54 -2.72 1.87
N GLU A 12 -3.39 -3.40 2.65
CA GLU A 12 -3.29 -4.86 2.80
C GLU A 12 -3.73 -5.65 1.57
N GLU A 13 -4.69 -5.14 0.79
CA GLU A 13 -5.02 -5.70 -0.52
C GLU A 13 -3.79 -5.67 -1.46
N VAL A 14 -3.09 -4.53 -1.55
CA VAL A 14 -1.91 -4.41 -2.41
C VAL A 14 -0.74 -5.26 -1.88
N ARG A 15 -0.51 -5.32 -0.57
CA ARG A 15 0.51 -6.22 0.02
C ARG A 15 0.23 -7.69 -0.29
N SER A 16 -1.03 -8.11 -0.19
CA SER A 16 -1.43 -9.48 -0.47
C SER A 16 -1.17 -9.84 -1.93
N LEU A 17 -1.54 -8.96 -2.87
CA LEU A 17 -1.29 -9.14 -4.30
C LEU A 17 0.21 -9.18 -4.63
N MET A 18 1.02 -8.32 -4.00
CA MET A 18 2.47 -8.36 -4.15
C MET A 18 3.07 -9.68 -3.67
N ASN A 19 2.63 -10.17 -2.51
CA ASN A 19 3.12 -11.45 -1.97
C ASN A 19 2.74 -12.63 -2.88
N GLN A 20 1.53 -12.61 -3.46
CA GLN A 20 1.12 -13.61 -4.44
C GLN A 20 2.01 -13.58 -5.69
N LEU A 21 2.23 -12.39 -6.27
CA LEU A 21 3.08 -12.24 -7.44
C LEU A 21 4.54 -12.60 -7.18
N VAL A 22 5.08 -12.28 -5.99
CA VAL A 22 6.43 -12.72 -5.58
C VAL A 22 6.51 -14.24 -5.46
N SER A 23 5.44 -14.90 -5.00
CA SER A 23 5.41 -16.36 -4.90
C SER A 23 5.26 -17.06 -6.25
N GLU A 24 4.64 -16.40 -7.23
CA GLU A 24 4.37 -16.93 -8.56
C GLU A 24 5.50 -16.65 -9.56
N LYS A 25 6.24 -15.55 -9.39
CA LYS A 25 7.28 -15.09 -10.33
C LYS A 25 8.68 -15.38 -9.79
N SER A 26 9.54 -15.92 -10.64
CA SER A 26 10.95 -16.18 -10.31
C SER A 26 11.80 -14.91 -10.21
N GLU A 27 11.34 -13.80 -10.78
CA GLU A 27 12.09 -12.54 -10.86
C GLU A 27 11.33 -11.38 -10.23
N LEU A 28 11.97 -10.73 -9.24
CA LEU A 28 11.42 -9.61 -8.48
C LEU A 28 11.40 -8.28 -9.25
N ILE A 29 11.96 -8.25 -10.45
CA ILE A 29 12.00 -7.07 -11.34
C ILE A 29 10.86 -7.07 -12.35
N ASP A 30 9.89 -7.97 -12.19
CA ASP A 30 8.73 -8.02 -13.05
C ASP A 30 7.98 -6.66 -13.06
N PRO A 31 7.67 -6.10 -14.24
CA PRO A 31 7.03 -4.79 -14.35
C PRO A 31 5.71 -4.65 -13.60
N GLU A 32 4.97 -5.75 -13.40
CA GLU A 32 3.73 -5.78 -12.64
C GLU A 32 3.99 -5.65 -11.14
N LEU A 33 5.01 -6.36 -10.64
CA LEU A 33 5.43 -6.26 -9.24
C LEU A 33 5.98 -4.86 -8.93
N VAL A 34 6.72 -4.26 -9.86
CA VAL A 34 7.18 -2.86 -9.76
C VAL A 34 6.02 -1.87 -9.71
N LYS A 35 4.99 -2.05 -10.56
CA LYS A 35 3.80 -1.18 -10.52
C LYS A 35 3.04 -1.31 -9.20
N LEU A 36 2.93 -2.53 -8.67
CA LEU A 36 2.26 -2.74 -7.39
C LEU A 36 3.06 -2.17 -6.22
N SER A 37 4.39 -2.26 -6.23
CA SER A 37 5.23 -1.65 -5.19
C SER A 37 5.09 -0.12 -5.18
N GLN A 38 5.05 0.52 -6.35
CA GLN A 38 4.78 1.96 -6.47
C GLN A 38 3.40 2.34 -5.94
N ARG A 39 2.38 1.52 -6.23
CA ARG A 39 1.01 1.74 -5.73
C ARG A 39 0.93 1.59 -4.20
N LEU A 40 1.64 0.63 -3.63
CA LEU A 40 1.76 0.46 -2.18
C LEU A 40 2.39 1.71 -1.56
N ASP A 41 3.47 2.21 -2.15
CA ASP A 41 4.19 3.38 -1.64
C ASP A 41 3.31 4.64 -1.61
N ILE A 42 2.50 4.86 -2.66
CA ILE A 42 1.50 5.95 -2.70
C ILE A 42 0.51 5.81 -1.54
N LEU A 43 -0.06 4.62 -1.33
CA LEU A 43 -1.04 4.39 -0.26
C LEU A 43 -0.45 4.57 1.14
N LEU A 44 0.79 4.12 1.35
CA LEU A 44 1.52 4.32 2.61
C LEU A 44 1.79 5.81 2.87
N ASN A 45 2.15 6.56 1.83
CA ASN A 45 2.37 8.01 1.94
C ASN A 45 1.06 8.77 2.22
N GLU A 46 -0.06 8.34 1.61
CA GLU A 46 -1.39 8.88 1.91
C GLU A 46 -1.81 8.60 3.37
N TYR A 47 -1.60 7.38 3.84
CA TYR A 47 -1.88 6.99 5.22
C TYR A 47 -1.01 7.76 6.22
N ASN A 48 0.30 7.85 5.97
CA ASN A 48 1.23 8.63 6.78
C ASN A 48 0.84 10.12 6.82
N SER A 49 0.39 10.67 5.69
CA SER A 49 -0.12 12.05 5.63
C SER A 49 -1.42 12.22 6.41
N PHE A 50 -2.30 11.22 6.40
CA PHE A 50 -3.55 11.20 7.14
C PHE A 50 -3.29 11.22 8.65
N ILE A 51 -2.49 10.29 9.17
CA ILE A 51 -2.15 10.23 10.62
C ILE A 51 -1.39 11.48 11.08
N ARG A 52 -0.55 12.07 10.23
CA ARG A 52 0.16 13.33 10.55
C ARG A 52 -0.77 14.53 10.61
N LYS A 53 -1.84 14.57 9.81
CA LYS A 53 -2.85 15.63 9.86
C LYS A 53 -3.72 15.51 11.11
N ASP A 54 -4.01 14.29 11.55
CA ASP A 54 -4.78 14.06 12.78
C ASP A 54 -3.96 14.40 14.03
N ASN A 55 -2.66 14.08 14.06
CA ASN A 55 -1.76 14.46 15.14
C ASN A 55 -1.46 15.98 15.25
N LYS A 56 -1.78 16.79 14.21
CA LYS A 56 -1.64 18.26 14.24
C LYS A 56 -2.90 18.99 14.70
N LYS A 57 -3.99 18.26 14.96
CA LYS A 57 -5.26 18.81 15.44
C LYS A 57 -5.44 18.72 16.97
N LEU A 58 -4.39 18.29 17.68
CA LEU A 58 -4.30 18.29 19.14
C LEU A 58 -3.47 19.48 19.63
#